data_AF-A0A531LF07-F1
#
_entry.id   AF-A0A531LF07-F1
#
_cell.length_a   1.000
_cell.length_b   1.000
_cell.length_c   1.000
_cell.angle_alpha   90.00
_cell.angle_beta   90.00
_cell.angle_gamma   90.00
#
_symmetry.space_group_name_H-M   'P 1'
#
loop_
_entity.id
_entity.type
_entity.pdbx_description
1 polymer ?
#
loop_
_entity_poly.entity_id
_entity_poly.type
_entity_poly.pdbx_seq_one_letter_code
_entity_poly.pdbx_strand_id
1 'polypeptide(L)' 'CKENNVDAYVGGSCSETDLSARATVHISVATQADMMLAKPGMGIDEGLSIVGNEQNRLLAMLDRRRAQNLKAA' A
#
# COMPACT_ATOMS: atom_id res chain seq x y z
N CYS A 1 -7.94 -13.09 -8.21
CA CYS A 1 -6.68 -12.87 -8.97
C CYS A 1 -5.62 -13.88 -8.56
N LYS A 2 -5.09 -13.81 -7.34
CA LYS A 2 -3.99 -14.69 -6.88
C LYS A 2 -4.24 -16.19 -6.99
N GLU A 3 -5.38 -16.68 -6.51
CA GLU A 3 -5.73 -18.12 -6.62
C GLU A 3 -5.80 -18.63 -8.07
N ASN A 4 -5.92 -17.72 -9.03
CA ASN A 4 -6.01 -18.01 -10.46
C ASN A 4 -4.77 -17.53 -11.23
N ASN A 5 -3.65 -17.23 -10.55
CA ASN A 5 -2.41 -16.74 -11.16
C ASN A 5 -2.60 -15.51 -12.06
N VAL A 6 -3.46 -14.59 -11.63
CA VAL A 6 -3.66 -13.28 -12.28
C VAL A 6 -3.11 -12.20 -11.37
N ASP A 7 -2.30 -11.30 -11.93
CA ASP A 7 -1.73 -10.16 -11.22
C ASP A 7 -2.84 -9.23 -10.71
N ALA A 8 -2.78 -8.86 -9.44
CA ALA A 8 -3.72 -7.98 -8.78
C ALA A 8 -3.20 -6.54 -8.80
N TYR A 9 -3.94 -5.66 -9.47
CA TYR A 9 -3.72 -4.23 -9.43
C TYR A 9 -4.75 -3.55 -8.53
N VAL A 10 -4.30 -2.93 -7.44
CA VAL A 10 -5.16 -2.10 -6.59
C VAL A 10 -5.21 -0.68 -7.15
N GLY A 11 -6.27 -0.41 -7.90
CA GLY A 11 -6.52 0.89 -8.52
C GLY A 11 -7.10 1.94 -7.59
N GLY A 12 -7.85 2.87 -8.19
CA GLY A 12 -8.50 3.98 -7.50
C GLY A 12 -8.92 5.05 -8.50
N SER A 13 -9.17 6.25 -7.99
CA SER A 13 -9.52 7.43 -8.80
C SER A 13 -8.64 8.61 -8.43
N CYS A 14 -8.37 9.52 -9.38
CA CYS A 14 -7.75 10.80 -9.07
C CYS A 14 -8.67 11.71 -8.23
N SER A 15 -9.97 11.43 -8.21
CA SER A 15 -11.00 12.20 -7.49
C SER A 15 -11.27 11.70 -6.06
N GLU A 16 -10.47 10.77 -5.54
CA GLU A 16 -10.59 10.30 -4.15
C GLU A 16 -9.80 11.19 -3.16
N THR A 17 -9.62 10.74 -1.92
CA THR A 17 -8.90 11.50 -0.89
C THR A 17 -7.58 10.84 -0.50
N ASP A 18 -6.72 11.60 0.16
CA ASP A 18 -5.49 11.07 0.75
C ASP A 18 -5.80 9.97 1.78
N LEU A 19 -6.90 10.11 2.54
CA LEU A 19 -7.31 9.11 3.54
C LEU A 19 -7.71 7.80 2.88
N SER A 20 -8.51 7.83 1.80
CA SER A 20 -8.87 6.60 1.08
C SER A 20 -7.66 5.96 0.40
N ALA A 21 -6.77 6.78 -0.18
CA ALA A 21 -5.54 6.31 -0.79
C ALA A 21 -4.68 5.54 0.21
N ARG A 22 -4.41 6.16 1.38
CA ARG A 22 -3.66 5.54 2.47
C ARG A 22 -4.34 4.26 2.94
N ALA A 23 -5.65 4.25 3.17
CA ALA A 23 -6.36 3.03 3.57
C ALA A 23 -6.15 1.87 2.57
N THR A 24 -6.21 2.15 1.26
CA THR A 24 -5.98 1.14 0.23
C THR A 24 -4.52 0.66 0.13
N VAL A 25 -3.54 1.43 0.59
CA VAL A 25 -2.14 0.95 0.74
C VAL A 25 -2.08 -0.22 1.72
N HIS A 26 -2.74 -0.12 2.87
CA HIS A 26 -2.78 -1.20 3.86
C HIS A 26 -3.44 -2.46 3.29
N ILE A 27 -4.54 -2.31 2.54
CA ILE A 27 -5.20 -3.43 1.84
C ILE A 27 -4.26 -4.06 0.81
N SER A 28 -3.55 -3.23 0.03
CA SER A 28 -2.61 -3.70 -1.00
C SER A 28 -1.48 -4.52 -0.39
N VAL A 29 -0.88 -4.05 0.70
CA VAL A 29 0.19 -4.78 1.40
C VAL A 29 -0.34 -6.06 2.06
N ALA A 30 -1.51 -6.02 2.70
CA ALA A 30 -2.11 -7.18 3.36
C ALA A 30 -2.49 -8.30 2.37
N THR A 31 -3.03 -7.93 1.22
CA THR A 31 -3.38 -8.88 0.14
C THR A 31 -2.19 -9.20 -0.77
N GLN A 32 -1.05 -8.53 -0.57
CA GLN A 32 0.17 -8.58 -1.37
C GLN A 32 -0.10 -8.35 -2.87
N ALA A 33 -0.86 -7.31 -3.19
CA ALA A 33 -1.12 -6.90 -4.56
C ALA A 33 0.20 -6.66 -5.34
N ASP A 34 0.19 -6.98 -6.63
CA ASP A 34 1.36 -6.90 -7.51
C ASP A 34 1.67 -5.45 -7.91
N MET A 35 0.63 -4.61 -8.00
CA MET A 35 0.75 -3.17 -8.22
C MET A 35 -0.32 -2.39 -7.46
N MET A 36 -0.01 -1.13 -7.12
CA MET A 36 -0.99 -0.17 -6.57
C MET A 36 -0.86 1.20 -7.25
N LEU A 37 -1.98 1.87 -7.47
CA LEU A 37 -2.04 3.18 -8.14
C LEU A 37 -1.52 4.31 -7.24
N ALA A 38 -0.69 5.21 -7.78
CA ALA A 38 -0.41 6.51 -7.18
C ALA A 38 -1.65 7.42 -7.28
N LYS A 39 -2.17 7.88 -6.13
CA LYS A 39 -3.44 8.60 -6.01
C LYS A 39 -3.54 9.34 -4.66
N PRO A 40 -4.47 10.29 -4.47
CA PRO A 40 -5.36 10.89 -5.46
C PRO A 40 -4.64 11.97 -6.30
N GLY A 41 -5.41 12.77 -7.04
CA GLY A 41 -4.91 13.92 -7.77
C GLY A 41 -4.39 13.60 -9.17
N MET A 42 -4.17 14.65 -9.95
CA MET A 42 -3.60 14.60 -11.30
C MET A 42 -2.19 15.22 -11.36
N GLY A 43 -1.66 15.69 -10.23
CA GLY A 43 -0.33 16.29 -10.13
C GLY A 43 0.82 15.29 -10.11
N ILE A 44 0.51 13.98 -10.04
CA ILE A 44 1.45 12.83 -10.01
C ILE A 44 2.27 12.79 -8.71
N ASP A 45 2.98 13.88 -8.40
CA ASP A 45 3.90 13.99 -7.27
C ASP A 45 3.22 13.76 -5.92
N GLU A 46 2.01 14.32 -5.74
CA GLU A 46 1.26 14.17 -4.50
C GLU A 46 0.80 12.71 -4.33
N GLY A 47 0.30 12.10 -5.40
CA GLY A 47 -0.16 10.71 -5.38
C GLY A 47 0.98 9.73 -5.08
N LEU A 48 2.16 9.94 -5.68
CA LEU A 48 3.35 9.14 -5.42
C LEU A 48 3.84 9.34 -3.98
N SER A 49 3.86 10.59 -3.52
CA SER A 49 4.25 10.92 -2.15
C SER A 49 3.30 10.32 -1.11
N ILE A 50 1.98 10.38 -1.33
CA ILE A 50 0.99 9.85 -0.39
C ILE A 50 1.10 8.33 -0.29
N VAL A 51 1.03 7.64 -1.44
CA VAL A 51 1.02 6.17 -1.51
C VAL A 51 2.38 5.60 -1.10
N GLY A 52 3.46 6.11 -1.69
CA GLY A 52 4.82 5.62 -1.43
C GLY A 52 5.26 5.84 0.02
N ASN A 53 4.98 7.01 0.60
CA ASN A 53 5.37 7.26 1.99
C ASN A 53 4.53 6.43 2.97
N GLU A 54 3.24 6.19 2.71
CA GLU A 54 2.42 5.32 3.56
C GLU A 54 2.88 3.86 3.47
N GLN A 55 3.23 3.38 2.28
CA GLN A 55 3.78 2.03 2.09
C GLN A 55 5.08 1.86 2.88
N ASN A 56 6.01 2.80 2.75
CA ASN A 56 7.29 2.74 3.47
C ASN A 56 7.10 2.75 4.99
N ARG A 57 6.19 3.60 5.51
CA ARG A 57 5.84 3.60 6.94
C ARG A 57 5.28 2.25 7.39
N LEU A 58 4.34 1.69 6.62
CA LEU A 58 3.73 0.40 6.94
C LEU A 58 4.76 -0.73 6.96
N LEU A 59 5.62 -0.81 5.93
CA LEU A 59 6.68 -1.83 5.87
C LEU A 59 7.64 -1.72 7.05
N ALA A 60 8.09 -0.52 7.40
CA ALA A 60 8.94 -0.30 8.58
C ALA A 60 8.27 -0.76 9.89
N MET A 61 6.96 -0.52 10.03
CA MET A 61 6.19 -1.00 11.19
C MET A 61 6.09 -2.54 11.23
N LEU A 62 5.86 -3.17 10.08
CA LEU A 62 5.78 -4.63 9.96
C LEU A 62 7.13 -5.29 10.25
N ASP A 63 8.22 -4.75 9.73
CA ASP A 63 9.59 -5.24 9.97
C ASP A 63 9.96 -5.15 11.46
N ARG A 64 9.63 -4.03 12.11
CA ARG A 64 9.84 -3.87 13.55
C ARG A 64 9.07 -4.93 14.34
N ARG A 65 7.79 -5.15 14.03
CA ARG A 65 6.96 -6.18 14.69
C ARG A 65 7.50 -7.58 14.46
N ARG A 66 7.92 -7.88 13.22
CA ARG A 66 8.55 -9.16 12.88
C ARG A 66 9.82 -9.40 13.72
N ALA A 67 10.69 -8.41 13.82
CA ALA A 67 11.90 -8.50 14.63
C ALA A 67 11.60 -8.70 16.14
N GLN A 68 10.54 -8.07 16.66
CA GLN A 68 10.10 -8.29 18.04
C GLN A 68 9.56 -9.70 18.25
N ASN A 69 8.74 -10.21 17.34
CA ASN A 69 8.19 -11.57 17.41
C ASN A 69 9.29 -12.62 17.37
N LEU A 70 10.33 -12.43 16.53
CA LEU A 70 11.48 -13.33 16.45
C LEU A 70 12.35 -13.32 17.72
N LYS A 71 12.38 -12.24 18.49
CA LYS A 71 13.07 -12.18 19.79
C LYS A 71 12.28 -12.81 20.93
N ALA A 72 10.96 -12.92 20.77
CA ALA A 72 10.05 -13.47 21.78
C ALA A 72 9.79 -14.97 21.61
N ALA A 73 10.16 -15.54 20.46
CA ALA A 73 10.13 -16.97 20.15
C ALA A 73 11.46 -17.64 20.52
#